data_AF-A0A662WMD6-F1
#
_entry.id   AF-A0A662WMD6-F1
#
_cell.length_a   1.000
_cell.length_b   1.000
_cell.length_c   1.000
_cell.angle_alpha   90.00
_cell.angle_beta   90.00
_cell.angle_gamma   90.00
#
_symmetry.space_group_name_H-M   'P 1'
#
loop_
_entity.id
_entity.type
_entity.pdbx_description
1 polymer ?
#
loop_
_entity_poly.entity_id
_entity_poly.type
_entity_poly.pdbx_seq_one_letter_code
_entity_poly.pdbx_strand_id
1 'polypeptide(L)'
;MAILTYLADKFEWTDLYPTEPKARAKVNEFLHWHHTNTRLFTLNIVRPEIGVKLNVATPKDLAALEGKDALVENVMTLLESFLVKDYIAHSDAPTVADYAAYCEIDQLEMMGYDFSKYAKVSAWIARMKKISFHDEVHQPLDAFLTQFGMRATEEKP
;
A
#
# COMPACT_ATOMS: atom_id res chain seq x y z
N MET A 1 13.11 -4.97 -1.77
CA MET A 1 12.97 -3.66 -2.44
C MET A 1 14.37 -3.07 -2.74
N ALA A 2 14.95 -3.30 -3.92
CA ALA A 2 16.36 -2.96 -4.18
C ALA A 2 16.58 -1.63 -4.93
N ILE A 3 15.69 -1.30 -5.88
CA ILE A 3 15.83 -0.09 -6.70
C ILE A 3 15.63 1.18 -5.84
N LEU A 4 14.60 1.21 -5.00
CA LEU A 4 14.32 2.37 -4.13
C LEU A 4 15.49 2.66 -3.17
N THR A 5 16.04 1.63 -2.53
CA THR A 5 17.18 1.79 -1.60
C THR A 5 18.45 2.20 -2.34
N TYR A 6 18.70 1.64 -3.53
CA TYR A 6 19.83 2.05 -4.37
C TYR A 6 19.74 3.52 -4.78
N LEU A 7 18.56 3.99 -5.21
CA LEU A 7 18.35 5.39 -5.58
C LEU A 7 18.55 6.31 -4.37
N ALA A 8 17.98 5.94 -3.21
CA ALA A 8 18.15 6.72 -1.99
C ALA A 8 19.62 6.81 -1.54
N ASP A 9 20.38 5.71 -1.60
CA ASP A 9 21.80 5.72 -1.26
C ASP A 9 22.64 6.48 -2.31
N LYS A 10 22.33 6.31 -3.61
CA LYS A 10 23.06 6.97 -4.72
C LYS A 10 22.90 8.49 -4.71
N PHE A 11 21.71 8.98 -4.38
CA PHE A 11 21.36 10.40 -4.41
C PHE A 11 21.29 11.02 -3.02
N GLU A 12 21.74 10.29 -1.98
CA GLU A 12 21.84 10.75 -0.60
C GLU A 12 20.50 11.25 -0.01
N TRP A 13 19.39 10.58 -0.37
CA TRP A 13 18.05 10.83 0.19
C TRP A 13 17.93 10.26 1.60
N THR A 14 18.72 10.81 2.52
CA THR A 14 18.82 10.36 3.91
C THR A 14 17.56 10.65 4.75
N ASP A 15 16.68 11.52 4.25
CA ASP A 15 15.34 11.73 4.75
C ASP A 15 14.42 10.54 4.45
N LEU A 16 14.51 9.97 3.25
CA LEU A 16 13.69 8.82 2.82
C LEU A 16 14.27 7.47 3.24
N TYR A 17 15.60 7.38 3.35
CA TYR A 17 16.32 6.17 3.76
C TYR A 17 17.50 6.52 4.69
N PRO A 18 17.23 6.67 6.01
CA PRO A 18 18.20 7.15 7.00
C PRO A 18 19.50 6.34 7.02
N THR A 19 20.64 6.97 7.31
CA THR A 19 21.94 6.27 7.42
C THR A 19 22.20 5.73 8.82
N GLU A 20 21.53 6.26 9.86
CA GLU A 20 21.64 5.76 11.22
C GLU A 20 21.14 4.30 11.28
N PRO A 21 21.94 3.35 11.81
CA PRO A 21 21.63 1.93 11.72
C PRO A 21 20.26 1.51 12.27
N LYS A 22 19.80 2.06 13.40
CA LYS A 22 18.52 1.67 14.01
C LYS A 22 17.33 2.20 13.21
N ALA A 23 17.37 3.45 12.76
CA ALA A 23 16.35 4.03 11.90
C ALA A 23 16.28 3.31 10.55
N ARG A 24 17.44 3.01 9.94
CA ARG A 24 17.52 2.20 8.71
C ARG A 24 16.95 0.80 8.91
N ALA A 25 17.22 0.17 10.05
CA ALA A 25 16.68 -1.14 10.38
C ALA A 25 15.14 -1.13 10.43
N LYS A 26 14.52 -0.05 10.93
CA LYS A 26 13.05 0.09 10.93
C LYS A 26 12.44 0.25 9.54
N VAL A 27 13.10 1.00 8.66
CA VAL A 27 12.69 1.05 7.25
C VAL A 27 12.80 -0.35 6.61
N ASN A 28 13.93 -1.03 6.80
CA ASN A 28 14.17 -2.34 6.22
C ASN A 28 13.23 -3.42 6.77
N GLU A 29 12.93 -3.41 8.07
CA GLU A 29 11.95 -4.28 8.71
C GLU A 29 10.64 -4.27 7.94
N PHE A 30 10.10 -3.08 7.66
CA PHE A 30 8.88 -2.97 6.88
C PHE A 30 9.06 -3.39 5.42
N LEU A 31 10.12 -2.94 4.73
CA LEU A 31 10.34 -3.29 3.32
C LEU A 31 10.41 -4.81 3.10
N HIS A 32 10.97 -5.56 4.05
CA HIS A 32 10.99 -7.02 4.04
C HIS A 32 9.62 -7.61 4.40
N TRP A 33 8.97 -7.10 5.46
CA TRP A 33 7.66 -7.56 5.90
C TRP A 33 6.58 -7.39 4.82
N HIS A 34 6.58 -6.29 4.07
CA HIS A 34 5.52 -5.96 3.11
C HIS A 34 5.37 -7.04 2.02
N HIS A 35 6.45 -7.74 1.65
CA HIS A 35 6.46 -8.71 0.54
C HIS A 35 5.49 -9.88 0.72
N THR A 36 5.18 -10.25 1.96
CA THR A 36 4.23 -11.31 2.31
C THR A 36 3.01 -10.77 3.08
N ASN A 37 2.80 -9.45 3.04
CA ASN A 37 1.70 -8.79 3.75
C ASN A 37 1.00 -7.80 2.81
N THR A 38 1.29 -6.50 2.85
CA THR A 38 0.60 -5.49 2.00
C THR A 38 0.70 -5.81 0.50
N ARG A 39 1.82 -6.37 0.02
CA ARG A 39 1.97 -6.85 -1.37
C ARG A 39 0.90 -7.85 -1.80
N LEU A 40 0.38 -8.62 -0.84
CA LEU A 40 -0.66 -9.61 -1.11
C LEU A 40 -1.99 -8.96 -1.50
N PHE A 41 -2.21 -7.68 -1.23
CA PHE A 41 -3.38 -6.97 -1.76
C PHE A 41 -3.37 -6.96 -3.29
N THR A 42 -2.26 -6.57 -3.91
CA THR A 42 -2.12 -6.66 -5.37
C THR A 42 -2.22 -8.11 -5.86
N LEU A 43 -1.52 -9.05 -5.20
CA LEU A 43 -1.38 -10.42 -5.70
C LEU A 43 -2.62 -11.29 -5.50
N ASN A 44 -3.38 -11.08 -4.43
CA ASN A 44 -4.49 -11.94 -4.02
C ASN A 44 -5.86 -11.25 -4.14
N ILE A 45 -5.91 -9.95 -4.45
CA ILE A 45 -7.16 -9.20 -4.64
C ILE A 45 -7.16 -8.56 -6.02
N VAL A 46 -6.31 -7.55 -6.24
CA VAL A 46 -6.41 -6.72 -7.45
C VAL A 46 -6.17 -7.54 -8.73
N ARG A 47 -5.09 -8.35 -8.78
CA ARG A 47 -4.80 -9.23 -9.93
C ARG A 47 -5.87 -10.31 -10.16
N PRO A 48 -6.32 -11.05 -9.13
CA PRO A 48 -7.45 -11.97 -9.27
C PRO A 48 -8.73 -11.31 -9.78
N GLU A 49 -9.12 -10.14 -9.26
CA GLU A 49 -10.30 -9.39 -9.73
C GLU A 49 -10.19 -9.04 -11.23
N ILE A 50 -9.01 -8.58 -11.69
CA ILE A 50 -8.77 -8.35 -13.12
C ILE A 50 -8.92 -9.66 -13.91
N GLY A 51 -8.40 -10.77 -13.40
CA GLY A 51 -8.55 -12.09 -14.01
C GLY A 51 -10.03 -12.49 -14.17
N VAL A 52 -10.87 -12.17 -13.19
CA VAL A 52 -12.32 -12.39 -13.26
C VAL A 52 -12.95 -11.51 -14.33
N LYS A 53 -12.62 -10.21 -14.36
CA LYS A 53 -13.14 -9.26 -15.37
C LYS A 53 -12.75 -9.64 -16.80
N LEU A 54 -11.58 -10.24 -16.98
CA LEU A 54 -11.08 -10.72 -18.26
C LEU A 54 -11.52 -12.16 -18.60
N ASN A 55 -12.25 -12.84 -17.71
CA ASN A 55 -12.65 -14.24 -17.85
C ASN A 55 -11.46 -15.20 -18.05
N VAL A 56 -10.34 -14.92 -17.38
CA VAL A 56 -9.10 -15.73 -17.39
C VAL A 56 -8.64 -16.11 -15.99
N ALA A 57 -9.45 -15.86 -14.95
CA ALA A 57 -9.15 -16.23 -13.57
C ALA A 57 -8.90 -17.74 -13.44
N THR A 58 -7.84 -18.08 -12.74
CA THR A 58 -7.50 -19.47 -12.40
C THR A 58 -8.24 -19.92 -11.13
N PRO A 59 -8.33 -21.23 -10.85
CA PRO A 59 -8.85 -21.71 -9.56
C PRO A 59 -8.12 -21.14 -8.35
N LYS A 60 -6.82 -20.82 -8.49
CA LYS A 60 -6.02 -20.18 -7.44
C LYS A 60 -6.47 -18.74 -7.19
N ASP A 61 -6.81 -18.00 -8.24
CA ASP A 61 -7.29 -16.62 -8.14
C ASP A 61 -8.63 -16.57 -7.40
N LEU A 62 -9.55 -17.48 -7.76
CA LEU A 62 -10.86 -17.57 -7.10
C LEU A 62 -10.71 -17.93 -5.61
N ALA A 63 -9.87 -18.91 -5.28
CA ALA A 63 -9.59 -19.28 -3.88
C ALA A 63 -8.91 -18.14 -3.09
N ALA A 64 -8.09 -17.31 -3.74
CA ALA A 64 -7.50 -16.14 -3.10
C ALA A 64 -8.55 -15.07 -2.77
N LEU A 65 -9.51 -14.85 -3.68
CA LEU A 65 -10.62 -13.90 -3.48
C LEU A 65 -11.56 -14.32 -2.34
N GLU A 66 -11.78 -15.62 -2.13
CA GLU A 66 -12.54 -16.12 -0.97
C GLU A 66 -11.93 -15.67 0.37
N GLY A 67 -10.61 -15.53 0.44
CA GLY A 67 -9.87 -15.12 1.64
C GLY A 67 -9.60 -13.61 1.76
N LYS A 68 -10.11 -12.79 0.84
CA LYS A 68 -9.70 -11.37 0.72
C LYS A 68 -9.98 -10.53 1.96
N ASP A 69 -11.15 -10.72 2.60
CA ASP A 69 -11.55 -9.89 3.74
C ASP A 69 -10.72 -10.22 4.98
N ALA A 70 -10.43 -11.50 5.22
CA ALA A 70 -9.53 -11.95 6.29
C ALA A 70 -8.09 -11.47 6.07
N LEU A 71 -7.62 -11.45 4.81
CA LEU A 71 -6.30 -10.90 4.46
C LEU A 71 -6.23 -9.40 4.78
N VAL A 72 -7.22 -8.63 4.34
CA VAL A 72 -7.30 -7.18 4.64
C VAL A 72 -7.35 -6.96 6.14
N GLU A 73 -8.16 -7.73 6.87
CA GLU A 73 -8.26 -7.59 8.33
C GLU A 73 -6.94 -7.84 9.04
N ASN A 74 -6.27 -8.94 8.72
CA ASN A 74 -5.00 -9.30 9.34
C ASN A 74 -3.91 -8.26 9.03
N VAL A 75 -3.73 -7.90 7.76
CA VAL A 75 -2.64 -7.00 7.33
C VAL A 75 -2.84 -5.58 7.88
N MET A 76 -4.07 -5.06 7.87
CA MET A 76 -4.36 -3.72 8.38
C MET A 76 -4.22 -3.65 9.90
N THR A 77 -4.60 -4.71 10.62
CA THR A 77 -4.37 -4.83 12.07
C THR A 77 -2.88 -4.86 12.41
N LEU A 78 -2.06 -5.54 11.60
CA LEU A 78 -0.61 -5.51 11.77
C LEU A 78 -0.02 -4.13 11.44
N LEU A 79 -0.53 -3.45 10.40
CA LEU A 79 -0.08 -2.12 10.02
C LEU A 79 -0.34 -1.06 11.10
N GLU A 80 -1.45 -1.17 11.83
CA GLU A 80 -1.74 -0.37 13.04
C GLU A 80 -0.62 -0.45 14.10
N SER A 81 0.09 -1.59 14.17
CA SER A 81 1.21 -1.79 15.10
C SER A 81 2.51 -1.14 14.63
N PHE A 82 2.72 -0.99 13.31
CA PHE A 82 3.87 -0.26 12.74
C PHE A 82 3.75 1.26 12.94
N LEU A 83 2.52 1.77 12.97
CA LEU A 83 2.23 3.19 13.18
C LEU A 83 2.31 3.55 14.68
N VAL A 84 3.51 3.42 15.26
CA VAL A 84 3.81 3.92 16.62
C VAL A 84 3.94 5.44 16.63
N LYS A 85 4.42 5.99 15.50
CA LYS A 85 4.43 7.42 15.18
C LYS A 85 3.51 7.67 13.97
N ASP A 86 3.63 8.87 13.39
CA ASP A 86 2.87 9.25 12.20
C ASP A 86 3.21 8.43 10.94
N TYR A 87 4.39 7.80 10.89
CA TYR A 87 4.87 7.01 9.76
C TYR A 87 5.45 5.65 10.19
N ILE A 88 5.47 4.69 9.26
CA ILE A 88 5.71 3.25 9.48
C ILE A 88 7.05 2.95 10.16
N ALA A 89 8.11 3.67 9.80
CA ALA A 89 9.46 3.45 10.33
C ALA A 89 9.70 4.14 11.68
N HIS A 90 8.63 4.45 12.43
CA HIS A 90 8.65 5.24 13.66
C HIS A 90 9.27 6.63 13.44
N SER A 91 9.08 7.19 12.25
CA SER A 91 9.58 8.50 11.82
C SER A 91 8.49 9.57 11.90
N ASP A 92 8.92 10.83 11.90
CA ASP A 92 8.03 12.00 11.86
C ASP A 92 7.82 12.52 10.41
N ALA A 93 8.42 11.85 9.43
CA ALA A 93 8.32 12.10 7.99
C ALA A 93 8.25 10.77 7.21
N PRO A 94 7.65 10.74 6.00
CA PRO A 94 7.52 9.51 5.23
C PRO A 94 8.88 9.02 4.74
N THR A 95 9.08 7.70 4.79
CA THR A 95 10.27 7.02 4.28
C THR A 95 9.91 6.14 3.08
N VAL A 96 10.89 5.50 2.44
CA VAL A 96 10.63 4.50 1.39
C VAL A 96 9.73 3.35 1.86
N ALA A 97 9.63 3.07 3.17
CA ALA A 97 8.68 2.10 3.71
C ALA A 97 7.22 2.56 3.54
N ASP A 98 6.94 3.83 3.80
CA ASP A 98 5.60 4.42 3.66
C ASP A 98 5.15 4.42 2.19
N TYR A 99 6.03 4.82 1.26
CA TYR A 99 5.72 4.77 -0.17
C TYR A 99 5.47 3.34 -0.66
N ALA A 100 6.25 2.36 -0.19
CA ALA A 100 6.07 0.95 -0.53
C ALA A 100 4.79 0.34 0.06
N ALA A 101 4.33 0.83 1.21
CA ALA A 101 3.05 0.42 1.79
C ALA A 101 1.89 1.04 1.01
N TYR A 102 1.99 2.34 0.75
CA TYR A 102 0.89 3.13 0.23
C TYR A 102 0.48 2.69 -1.17
N CYS A 103 1.44 2.39 -2.05
CA CYS A 103 1.18 1.91 -3.41
C CYS A 103 0.52 0.53 -3.49
N GLU A 104 0.36 -0.17 -2.37
CA GLU A 104 -0.42 -1.42 -2.30
C GLU A 104 -1.81 -1.17 -1.71
N ILE A 105 -1.98 -0.12 -0.91
CA ILE A 105 -3.19 0.21 -0.15
C ILE A 105 -4.10 1.15 -0.94
N ASP A 106 -3.53 2.10 -1.68
CA ASP A 106 -4.21 3.01 -2.61
C ASP A 106 -5.10 2.26 -3.62
N GLN A 107 -4.64 1.11 -4.13
CA GLN A 107 -5.39 0.26 -5.04
C GLN A 107 -6.73 -0.15 -4.43
N LEU A 108 -6.72 -0.64 -3.19
CA LEU A 108 -7.92 -1.07 -2.48
C LEU A 108 -8.78 0.13 -2.09
N GLU A 109 -8.18 1.23 -1.67
CA GLU A 109 -8.89 2.47 -1.33
C GLU A 109 -9.67 3.00 -2.53
N MET A 110 -9.05 3.07 -3.70
CA MET A 110 -9.69 3.48 -4.95
C MET A 110 -10.74 2.47 -5.45
N MET A 111 -10.60 1.19 -5.08
CA MET A 111 -11.62 0.16 -5.28
C MET A 111 -12.78 0.23 -4.27
N GLY A 112 -12.72 1.12 -3.28
CA GLY A 112 -13.81 1.37 -2.33
C GLY A 112 -13.72 0.57 -1.03
N TYR A 113 -12.57 0.01 -0.69
CA TYR A 113 -12.37 -0.63 0.60
C TYR A 113 -12.40 0.42 1.73
N ASP A 114 -13.18 0.15 2.78
CA ASP A 114 -13.24 1.00 3.96
C ASP A 114 -12.18 0.62 4.99
N PHE A 115 -11.34 1.58 5.34
CA PHE A 115 -10.29 1.46 6.36
C PHE A 115 -10.61 2.23 7.65
N SER A 116 -11.80 2.84 7.76
CA SER A 116 -12.20 3.70 8.88
C SER A 116 -12.09 3.04 10.26
N LYS A 117 -12.23 1.70 10.34
CA LYS A 117 -12.02 0.94 11.58
C LYS A 117 -10.57 0.93 12.09
N TYR A 118 -9.60 1.26 11.24
CA TYR A 118 -8.17 1.34 11.56
C TYR A 118 -7.78 2.81 11.72
N ALA A 119 -7.87 3.32 12.95
CA ALA A 119 -7.73 4.76 13.22
C ALA A 119 -6.36 5.34 12.83
N LYS A 120 -5.26 4.64 13.15
CA LYS A 120 -3.93 5.15 12.83
C LYS A 120 -3.64 4.99 11.34
N VAL A 121 -4.08 3.88 10.74
CA VAL A 121 -3.90 3.68 9.30
C VAL A 121 -4.70 4.71 8.51
N SER A 122 -5.94 5.00 8.90
CA SER A 122 -6.75 6.05 8.29
C SER A 122 -6.08 7.42 8.38
N ALA A 123 -5.53 7.77 9.55
CA ALA A 123 -4.78 9.00 9.73
C ALA A 123 -3.50 9.04 8.85
N TRP A 124 -2.81 7.90 8.73
CA TRP A 124 -1.63 7.77 7.88
C TRP A 124 -1.96 7.87 6.38
N ILE A 125 -3.02 7.21 5.90
CA ILE A 125 -3.52 7.36 4.52
C ILE A 125 -3.82 8.84 4.23
N ALA A 126 -4.50 9.53 5.14
CA ALA A 126 -4.81 10.94 5.00
C ALA A 126 -3.55 11.85 4.94
N ARG A 127 -2.44 11.44 5.57
CA ARG A 127 -1.14 12.12 5.41
C ARG A 127 -0.50 11.79 4.07
N MET A 128 -0.51 10.54 3.65
CA MET A 128 0.09 10.10 2.37
C MET A 128 -0.56 10.78 1.17
N LYS A 129 -1.89 10.99 1.20
CA LYS A 129 -2.63 11.74 0.17
C LYS A 129 -2.22 13.20 0.01
N LYS A 130 -1.55 13.79 1.01
CA LYS A 130 -1.09 15.19 0.99
C LYS A 130 0.33 15.34 0.45
N ILE A 131 1.00 14.24 0.11
CA ILE A 131 2.36 14.29 -0.44
C ILE A 131 2.32 14.90 -1.84
N SER A 132 3.30 15.75 -2.15
CA SER A 132 3.45 16.36 -3.47
C SER A 132 3.44 15.32 -4.58
N PHE A 133 2.78 15.65 -5.69
CA PHE A 133 2.60 14.78 -6.86
C PHE A 133 1.76 13.51 -6.61
N HIS A 134 1.15 13.34 -5.44
CA HIS A 134 0.27 12.20 -5.15
C HIS A 134 -0.76 12.01 -6.26
N ASP A 135 -1.62 12.98 -6.53
CA ASP A 135 -2.71 12.78 -7.50
C ASP A 135 -2.18 12.50 -8.92
N GLU A 136 -1.08 13.16 -9.32
CA GLU A 136 -0.45 12.97 -10.63
C GLU A 136 0.04 11.52 -10.83
N VAL A 137 0.77 10.97 -9.85
CA VAL A 137 1.33 9.61 -9.99
C VAL A 137 0.27 8.51 -9.91
N HIS A 138 -0.92 8.81 -9.35
CA HIS A 138 -2.03 7.85 -9.25
C HIS A 138 -3.01 7.91 -10.44
N GLN A 139 -2.89 8.89 -11.35
CA GLN A 139 -3.73 8.94 -12.56
C GLN A 139 -3.72 7.64 -13.38
N PRO A 140 -2.56 6.97 -13.61
CA PRO A 140 -2.55 5.71 -14.35
C PRO A 140 -3.30 4.60 -13.63
N LEU A 141 -3.23 4.55 -12.31
CA LEU A 141 -3.98 3.57 -11.50
C LEU A 141 -5.49 3.85 -11.57
N ASP A 142 -5.90 5.12 -11.47
CA ASP A 142 -7.30 5.53 -11.61
C ASP A 142 -7.89 5.12 -12.96
N ALA A 143 -7.18 5.43 -14.04
CA ALA A 143 -7.56 5.05 -15.40
C ALA A 143 -7.63 3.53 -15.57
N PHE A 144 -6.65 2.81 -15.01
CA PHE A 144 -6.60 1.36 -15.05
C PHE A 144 -7.80 0.73 -14.31
N LEU A 145 -8.08 1.13 -13.07
CA LEU A 145 -9.21 0.61 -12.30
C LEU A 145 -10.55 0.97 -12.96
N THR A 146 -10.66 2.16 -13.57
CA THR A 146 -11.84 2.58 -14.33
C THR A 146 -12.06 1.70 -15.55
N GLN A 147 -11.00 1.41 -16.32
CA GLN A 147 -11.06 0.54 -17.50
C GLN A 147 -11.63 -0.85 -17.18
N PHE A 148 -11.30 -1.40 -16.01
CA PHE A 148 -11.77 -2.73 -15.59
C PHE A 148 -13.07 -2.70 -14.77
N GLY A 149 -13.70 -1.53 -14.59
CA GLY A 149 -14.91 -1.38 -13.77
C GLY A 149 -14.68 -1.82 -12.32
N MET A 150 -13.49 -1.52 -11.79
CA MET A 150 -13.05 -1.81 -10.42
C MET A 150 -12.93 -0.53 -9.59
N ARG A 151 -12.89 0.65 -10.22
CA ARG A 151 -12.88 1.94 -9.53
C ARG A 151 -14.22 2.13 -8.82
N ALA A 152 -14.20 2.44 -7.52
CA ALA A 152 -15.41 2.80 -6.78
C ALA A 152 -16.05 4.05 -7.40
N THR A 153 -17.35 3.96 -7.70
CA THR A 153 -18.13 5.13 -8.13
C THR A 153 -18.22 6.11 -6.97
N GLU A 154 -18.01 7.39 -7.22
CA GLU A 154 -18.34 8.43 -6.24
C GLU A 154 -19.86 8.38 -5.96
N GLU A 155 -20.31 7.58 -4.99
CA GLU A 155 -21.45 8.01 -4.19
C GLU A 155 -20.92 9.14 -3.31
N LYS A 156 -20.93 10.34 -3.89
CA LYS A 156 -20.82 11.58 -3.12
C LYS A 156 -21.91 11.56 -2.04
N PRO A 157 -21.59 11.90 -0.79
CA PRO A 157 -22.62 12.29 0.16
C PRO A 157 -23.44 13.47 -0.38
#